data_AF-A0A7J4ZRD7-F1
#
_entry.id   AF-A0A7J4ZRD7-F1
#
_cell.length_a   1.000
_cell.length_b   1.000
_cell.length_c   1.000
_cell.angle_alpha   90.00
_cell.angle_beta   90.00
_cell.angle_gamma   90.00
#
_symmetry.space_group_name_H-M   'P 1'
#
loop_
_entity.id
_entity.type
_entity.pdbx_description
1 polymer ?
#
loop_
_entity_poly.entity_id
_entity_poly.type
_entity_poly.pdbx_seq_one_letter_code
_entity_poly.pdbx_strand_id
1 'polypeptide(L)'
;MSLSEDRVSNMAHEVINCIWRDDLADVTDESRALARVKQSLGAFFGAVEEIDGTVRAKLRNHAQGSRDWELLYQKFYQEELAKRHL
;
A
#
# COMPACT_ATOMS: atom_id res chain seq x y z
N MET A 1 -3.62 -9.50 1.01
CA MET A 1 -3.19 -9.98 -0.32
C MET A 1 -1.67 -9.89 -0.34
N SER A 2 -0.96 -10.99 -0.11
CA SER A 2 0.50 -10.93 -0.08
C SER A 2 1.05 -10.74 -1.50
N LEU A 3 1.81 -9.66 -1.71
CA LEU A 3 2.62 -9.52 -2.91
C LEU A 3 3.79 -10.49 -2.82
N SER A 4 4.12 -11.18 -3.92
CA SER A 4 5.33 -11.99 -3.99
C SER A 4 6.57 -11.10 -3.96
N GLU A 5 7.67 -11.64 -3.45
CA GLU A 5 8.96 -10.95 -3.39
C GLU A 5 9.40 -10.44 -4.78
N ASP A 6 9.18 -11.24 -5.82
CA ASP A 6 9.46 -10.87 -7.21
C ASP A 6 8.71 -9.62 -7.65
N ARG A 7 7.42 -9.50 -7.29
CA ARG A 7 6.61 -8.32 -7.62
C ARG A 7 7.09 -7.09 -6.88
N VAL A 8 7.43 -7.24 -5.59
CA VAL A 8 7.98 -6.14 -4.79
C VAL A 8 9.33 -5.69 -5.38
N SER A 9 10.17 -6.63 -5.83
CA SER A 9 11.43 -6.31 -6.48
C SER A 9 11.23 -5.57 -7.80
N ASN A 10 10.32 -6.04 -8.66
CA ASN A 10 10.00 -5.39 -9.92
C ASN A 10 9.50 -3.95 -9.69
N MET A 11 8.58 -3.76 -8.73
CA MET A 11 8.09 -2.42 -8.37
C MET A 11 9.21 -1.52 -7.81
N ALA A 12 10.13 -2.07 -7.02
CA ALA A 12 11.24 -1.29 -6.48
C ALA A 12 12.18 -0.77 -7.57
N HIS A 13 12.47 -1.60 -8.59
CA HIS A 13 13.25 -1.17 -9.75
C HIS A 13 12.52 -0.11 -10.56
N GLU A 14 11.21 -0.26 -10.81
CA GLU A 14 10.42 0.77 -11.50
C GLU A 14 10.42 2.12 -10.76
N VAL A 15 10.29 2.11 -9.44
CA VAL A 15 10.36 3.35 -8.64
C VAL A 15 11.72 4.02 -8.78
N ILE A 16 12.82 3.27 -8.72
CA ILE A 16 14.16 3.84 -8.91
C ILE A 16 14.33 4.38 -10.33
N ASN A 17 13.85 3.64 -11.33
CA ASN A 17 13.90 4.10 -12.72
C ASN A 17 13.15 5.42 -12.91
N CYS A 18 11.99 5.61 -12.26
CA CYS A 18 11.29 6.89 -12.28
C CYS A 18 12.10 8.01 -11.60
N ILE A 19 12.72 7.75 -10.45
CA ILE A 19 13.56 8.74 -9.76
C ILE A 19 14.69 9.24 -10.67
N TRP A 20 15.34 8.33 -11.40
CA TRP A 20 16.37 8.68 -12.38
C TRP A 20 15.82 9.42 -13.60
N ARG A 21 14.73 8.92 -14.20
CA ARG A 21 14.15 9.49 -15.42
C ARG A 21 13.63 10.90 -15.22
N ASP A 22 13.09 11.18 -14.05
CA ASP A 22 12.49 12.46 -13.72
C ASP A 22 13.48 13.39 -13.00
N ASP A 23 14.76 13.02 -12.93
CA ASP A 23 15.86 13.78 -12.30
C ASP A 23 15.53 14.23 -10.86
N LEU A 24 14.84 13.36 -10.11
CA LEU A 24 14.34 13.69 -8.77
C LEU A 24 15.44 13.61 -7.70
N ALA A 25 16.42 12.72 -7.90
CA ALA A 25 17.56 12.55 -7.00
C ALA A 25 18.69 11.75 -7.66
N ASP A 26 19.93 12.09 -7.31
CA ASP A 26 21.11 11.28 -7.63
C ASP A 26 21.21 10.06 -6.70
N VAL A 27 20.90 8.89 -7.24
CA VAL A 27 21.00 7.62 -6.50
C VAL A 27 22.42 7.08 -6.60
N THR A 28 23.28 7.42 -5.63
CA THR A 28 24.69 6.99 -5.63
C THR A 28 24.90 5.52 -5.22
N ASP A 29 23.98 4.96 -4.43
CA ASP A 29 24.01 3.56 -3.98
C ASP A 29 22.66 2.90 -4.31
N GLU A 30 22.59 2.32 -5.50
CA GLU A 30 21.36 1.69 -6.02
C GLU A 30 20.89 0.53 -5.15
N SER A 31 21.83 -0.27 -4.60
CA SER A 31 21.47 -1.42 -3.75
C SER A 31 20.79 -0.97 -2.46
N ARG A 32 21.32 0.08 -1.82
CA ARG A 32 20.71 0.68 -0.63
C ARG A 32 19.37 1.35 -0.96
N ALA A 33 19.28 2.04 -2.09
CA ALA A 33 18.03 2.64 -2.55
C ALA A 33 16.95 1.57 -2.78
N LEU A 34 17.28 0.46 -3.45
CA LEU A 34 16.36 -0.67 -3.67
C LEU A 34 15.88 -1.24 -2.34
N ALA A 35 16.78 -1.46 -1.38
CA ALA A 35 16.41 -1.95 -0.06
C ALA A 35 15.43 -0.99 0.66
N ARG A 36 15.66 0.33 0.56
CA ARG A 36 14.77 1.34 1.15
C ARG A 36 13.41 1.40 0.46
N VAL A 37 13.36 1.31 -0.87
CA VAL A 37 12.10 1.27 -1.60
C VAL A 37 11.32 0.01 -1.24
N LYS A 38 11.98 -1.18 -1.23
CA LYS A 38 11.35 -2.44 -0.80
C LYS A 38 10.79 -2.36 0.62
N GLN A 39 11.54 -1.79 1.56
CA GLN A 39 11.08 -1.58 2.93
C GLN A 39 9.85 -0.66 2.99
N SER A 40 9.86 0.43 2.22
CA SER A 40 8.77 1.41 2.18
C SER A 40 7.51 0.81 1.56
N LEU A 41 7.65 0.05 0.48
CA LEU A 41 6.55 -0.72 -0.13
C LEU A 41 5.96 -1.72 0.86
N GLY A 42 6.81 -2.48 1.57
CA GLY A 42 6.37 -3.43 2.58
C GLY A 42 5.58 -2.75 3.71
N ALA A 43 6.07 -1.63 4.22
CA ALA A 43 5.37 -0.85 5.24
C ALA A 43 4.02 -0.32 4.74
N PHE A 44 3.96 0.20 3.51
CA PHE A 44 2.73 0.68 2.89
C PHE A 44 1.69 -0.43 2.74
N PHE A 45 2.06 -1.56 2.15
CA PHE A 45 1.13 -2.68 1.95
C PHE A 45 0.68 -3.29 3.27
N GLY A 46 1.58 -3.41 4.26
CA GLY A 46 1.20 -3.85 5.61
C GLY A 46 0.16 -2.92 6.24
N ALA A 47 0.34 -1.61 6.11
CA ALA A 47 -0.63 -0.63 6.61
C ALA A 47 -1.99 -0.74 5.91
N VAL A 48 -2.00 -0.97 4.59
CA VAL A 48 -3.24 -1.18 3.81
C VAL A 48 -3.95 -2.47 4.23
N GLU A 49 -3.22 -3.57 4.45
CA GLU A 49 -3.80 -4.83 4.91
C GLU A 49 -4.43 -4.71 6.30
N GLU A 50 -3.79 -3.99 7.21
CA GLU A 50 -4.36 -3.70 8.53
C GLU A 50 -5.62 -2.82 8.46
N ILE A 51 -5.65 -1.84 7.56
CA ILE A 51 -6.85 -1.03 7.31
C ILE A 51 -7.98 -1.93 6.81
N ASP A 52 -7.74 -2.75 5.78
CA ASP A 52 -8.75 -3.68 5.25
C ASP A 52 -9.27 -4.62 6.34
N GLY A 53 -8.38 -5.19 7.15
CA GLY A 53 -8.76 -6.03 8.30
C GLY A 53 -9.64 -5.28 9.31
N THR A 54 -9.29 -4.03 9.63
CA THR A 54 -10.05 -3.19 10.56
C THR A 54 -11.44 -2.86 10.01
N VAL A 55 -11.54 -2.49 8.73
CA VAL A 55 -12.81 -2.18 8.07
C VAL A 55 -13.70 -3.42 7.99
N ARG A 56 -13.14 -4.57 7.59
CA ARG A 56 -13.87 -5.85 7.56
C ARG A 56 -14.36 -6.27 8.94
N ALA A 57 -13.56 -6.04 9.99
CA ALA A 57 -13.98 -6.31 11.36
C ALA A 57 -15.19 -5.44 11.78
N LYS A 58 -15.21 -4.16 11.40
CA LYS A 58 -16.37 -3.27 11.63
C LYS A 58 -17.61 -3.71 10.86
N LEU A 59 -17.42 -4.26 9.66
CA LEU A 59 -18.49 -4.70 8.77
C LEU A 59 -18.92 -6.16 8.96
N ARG A 60 -18.39 -6.87 9.96
CA ARG A 60 -18.66 -8.30 10.19
C ARG A 60 -20.16 -8.65 10.27
N ASN A 61 -20.99 -7.72 10.75
CA ASN A 61 -22.44 -7.93 10.89
C ASN A 61 -23.25 -7.50 9.66
N HIS A 62 -22.61 -6.99 8.61
CA HIS A 62 -23.27 -6.55 7.38
C HIS A 62 -23.09 -7.59 6.29
N ALA A 63 -24.14 -7.83 5.50
CA ALA A 63 -24.09 -8.78 4.40
C ALA A 63 -23.11 -8.31 3.30
N GLN A 64 -22.03 -9.06 3.10
CA GLN A 64 -21.06 -8.82 2.02
C GLN A 64 -21.75 -8.86 0.65
N GLY A 65 -21.35 -7.94 -0.24
CA GLY A 65 -21.88 -7.84 -1.61
C GLY A 65 -23.20 -7.08 -1.74
N SER A 66 -23.75 -6.55 -0.63
CA SER A 66 -24.83 -5.56 -0.71
C SER A 66 -24.27 -4.18 -1.06
N ARG A 67 -25.07 -3.36 -1.75
CA ARG A 67 -24.68 -1.99 -2.10
C ARG A 67 -24.39 -1.12 -0.87
N ASP A 68 -25.13 -1.34 0.21
CA ASP A 68 -24.89 -0.66 1.48
C ASP A 68 -23.57 -1.08 2.12
N TRP A 69 -23.21 -2.37 2.02
CA TRP A 69 -21.91 -2.85 2.47
C TRP A 69 -20.76 -2.18 1.72
N GLU A 70 -20.85 -2.05 0.40
CA GLU A 70 -19.83 -1.39 -0.42
C GLU A 70 -19.66 0.09 -0.06
N LEU A 71 -20.77 0.82 0.12
CA LEU A 71 -20.75 2.23 0.52
C LEU A 71 -20.11 2.41 1.90
N LEU A 72 -20.47 1.57 2.87
CA LEU A 72 -19.90 1.60 4.22
C LEU A 72 -18.43 1.20 4.22
N TYR A 73 -18.05 0.20 3.42
CA TYR A 73 -16.66 -0.20 3.24
C TYR A 73 -15.82 0.97 2.73
N GLN A 74 -16.26 1.62 1.65
CA GLN A 74 -15.54 2.76 1.08
C GLN A 74 -15.41 3.90 2.10
N LYS A 75 -16.48 4.21 2.84
CA LYS A 75 -16.46 5.25 3.87
C LYS A 75 -15.45 4.93 4.98
N PHE A 76 -15.54 3.74 5.59
CA PHE A 76 -14.64 3.37 6.68
C PHE A 76 -13.19 3.22 6.22
N TYR A 77 -12.97 2.76 4.99
CA TYR A 77 -11.63 2.68 4.41
C TYR A 77 -10.99 4.06 4.27
N GLN A 78 -11.74 5.06 3.78
CA GLN A 78 -11.28 6.45 3.69
C GLN A 78 -11.01 7.06 5.07
N GLU A 79 -11.87 6.79 6.06
CA GLU A 79 -11.64 7.24 7.44
C GLU A 79 -10.36 6.66 8.05
N GLU A 80 -10.09 5.37 7.82
CA GLU A 80 -8.89 4.72 8.36
C GLU A 80 -7.61 5.15 7.61
N LEU A 81 -7.68 5.43 6.30
CA LEU A 81 -6.58 6.05 5.55
C LEU A 81 -6.22 7.43 6.13
N ALA A 82 -7.23 8.30 6.31
CA ALA A 82 -7.04 9.64 6.84
C ALA A 82 -6.39 9.65 8.24
N LYS A 83 -6.75 8.68 9.10
CA LYS A 83 -6.14 8.53 10.43
C LYS A 83 -4.67 8.13 10.39
N ARG A 84 -4.26 7.38 9.36
CA ARG A 84 -2.90 6.87 9.20
C ARG A 84 -2.01 7.78 8.34
N HIS A 85 -2.54 8.92 7.89
CA HIS A 85 -1.87 9.86 6.98
C HIS A 85 -1.36 9.19 5.70
N LEU A 86 -2.14 8.23 5.19
CA LEU A 86 -1.91 7.55 3.92
C LEU A 86 -2.81 8.11 2.81
#